data_AF-A0A2N0QJG2-F1
#
_entry.id   AF-A0A2N0QJG2-F1
#
_cell.length_a   1.000
_cell.length_b   1.000
_cell.length_c   1.000
_cell.angle_alpha   90.00
_cell.angle_beta   90.00
_cell.angle_gamma   90.00
#
_symmetry.space_group_name_H-M   'P 1'
#
loop_
_entity.id
_entity.type
_entity.pdbx_description
1 polymer ?
#
loop_
_entity_poly.entity_id
_entity_poly.type
_entity_poly.pdbx_seq_one_letter_code
_entity_poly.pdbx_strand_id
1 'polypeptide(L)'
;MKLFSSFGLLSLRIYAQIAGAPPLTIPKASVFLDSNGNKIGDYYTEERRYWVELEDISPYLVDATIAVEDKEFYSHNGFDYSRIVSAIIKDLKTQSMAEGASTITQQLA
;
A
#
# COMPACT_ATOMS: atom_id res chain seq x y z
N MET A 1 -0.66 -18.23 26.85
CA MET A 1 -0.14 -17.93 25.50
C MET A 1 0.58 -16.59 25.59
N LYS A 2 1.83 -16.53 25.13
CA LYS A 2 2.89 -15.64 25.65
C LYS A 2 2.77 -14.16 25.20
N LEU A 3 3.31 -13.29 26.06
CA LEU A 3 3.33 -11.82 26.10
C LEU A 3 4.09 -11.11 24.94
N PHE A 4 3.92 -11.51 23.68
CA PHE A 4 4.79 -11.06 22.57
C PHE A 4 4.30 -9.89 21.71
N SER A 5 3.07 -9.36 21.86
CA SER A 5 2.51 -8.48 20.81
C SER A 5 3.12 -7.07 20.74
N SER A 6 3.55 -6.46 21.85
CA SER A 6 4.00 -5.06 21.82
C SER A 6 5.44 -4.86 21.34
N PHE A 7 6.33 -5.84 21.52
CA PHE A 7 7.72 -5.74 21.06
C PHE A 7 7.84 -5.93 19.54
N GLY A 8 6.94 -6.72 18.93
CA GLY A 8 6.94 -6.96 17.47
C GLY A 8 6.62 -5.71 16.65
N LEU A 9 5.61 -4.93 17.05
CA LEU A 9 5.23 -3.72 16.32
C LEU A 9 6.26 -2.59 16.48
N LEU A 10 6.85 -2.46 17.67
CA LEU A 10 7.89 -1.46 17.91
C LEU A 10 9.18 -1.81 17.13
N SER A 11 9.58 -3.08 17.13
CA SER A 11 10.73 -3.54 16.35
C SER A 11 10.50 -3.42 14.85
N LEU A 12 9.30 -3.74 14.36
CA LEU A 12 8.91 -3.53 12.96
C LEU A 12 8.97 -2.05 12.57
N ARG A 13 8.47 -1.15 13.43
CA ARG A 13 8.55 0.31 13.18
C ARG A 13 10.00 0.78 13.11
N ILE A 14 10.84 0.37 14.06
CA ILE A 14 12.27 0.73 14.09
C ILE A 14 12.96 0.19 12.84
N TYR A 15 12.69 -1.06 12.47
CA TYR A 15 13.22 -1.67 11.26
C TYR A 15 12.84 -0.90 10.00
N ALA A 16 11.55 -0.57 9.82
CA ALA A 16 11.08 0.19 8.66
C ALA A 16 11.76 1.57 8.57
N GLN A 17 12.00 2.21 9.71
CA GLN A 17 12.67 3.52 9.76
C GLN A 17 14.18 3.43 9.43
N ILE A 18 14.82 2.30 9.70
CA ILE A 18 16.22 2.03 9.32
C ILE A 18 16.31 1.62 7.83
N ALA A 19 15.37 0.80 7.35
CA ALA A 19 15.35 0.32 5.97
C ALA A 19 15.09 1.45 4.96
N GLY A 20 14.35 2.49 5.37
CA GLY A 20 14.01 3.61 4.50
C GLY A 20 12.85 3.28 3.55
N ALA A 21 12.53 4.22 2.67
CA ALA A 21 11.44 4.04 1.71
C ALA A 21 11.82 3.06 0.58
N PRO A 22 10.87 2.27 0.06
CA PRO A 22 11.10 1.42 -1.12
C PRO A 22 11.49 2.28 -2.34
N PRO A 23 12.22 1.71 -3.31
CA PRO A 23 12.55 2.43 -4.53
C PRO A 23 11.29 2.72 -5.35
N LEU A 24 11.11 3.98 -5.75
CA LEU A 24 10.02 4.38 -6.65
C LEU A 24 10.24 3.91 -8.11
N THR A 25 11.44 3.40 -8.42
CA THR A 25 11.79 2.89 -9.74
C THR A 25 11.29 1.47 -9.92
N ILE A 26 10.01 1.34 -10.29
CA ILE A 26 9.42 0.07 -10.68
C ILE A 26 9.48 -0.13 -12.21
N PRO A 27 9.61 -1.38 -12.71
CA PRO A 27 9.51 -1.65 -14.14
C PRO A 27 8.20 -1.11 -14.71
N LYS A 28 8.31 -0.40 -15.82
CA LYS A 28 7.21 0.25 -16.55
C LYS A 28 7.26 -0.13 -18.02
N ALA A 29 6.11 -0.07 -18.68
CA ALA A 29 6.04 -0.37 -20.10
C ALA A 29 6.78 0.70 -20.94
N SER A 30 7.55 0.27 -21.92
CA SER A 30 8.03 1.12 -23.01
C SER A 30 6.87 1.38 -23.96
N VAL A 31 6.57 2.64 -24.26
CA VAL A 31 5.46 3.03 -25.15
C VAL A 31 6.02 3.43 -26.52
N PHE A 32 5.49 2.84 -27.58
CA PHE A 32 5.83 3.20 -28.96
C PHE A 32 4.79 4.19 -29.49
N LEU A 33 5.25 5.30 -30.06
CA LEU A 33 4.43 6.37 -30.62
C LEU A 33 4.65 6.48 -32.14
N ASP A 34 3.61 6.87 -32.89
CA ASP A 34 3.75 7.28 -34.29
C ASP A 34 4.34 8.70 -34.42
N SER A 35 4.52 9.18 -35.66
CA SER A 35 5.03 10.52 -35.95
C SER A 35 4.14 11.65 -35.44
N ASN A 36 2.87 11.38 -35.13
CA ASN A 36 1.90 12.33 -34.62
C ASN A 36 1.76 12.26 -33.09
N GLY A 37 2.51 11.37 -32.42
CA GLY A 37 2.45 11.16 -30.98
C GLY A 37 1.37 10.18 -30.53
N ASN A 38 0.66 9.51 -31.44
CA ASN A 38 -0.34 8.51 -31.06
C ASN A 38 0.35 7.22 -30.64
N LYS A 39 -0.14 6.61 -29.55
CA LYS A 39 0.34 5.30 -29.10
C LYS A 39 -0.01 4.22 -30.12
N ILE A 40 1.01 3.54 -30.62
CA ILE A 40 0.89 2.41 -31.56
C ILE A 40 1.19 1.05 -30.94
N GLY A 41 1.78 1.03 -29.74
CA GLY A 41 2.05 -0.20 -29.01
C GLY A 41 2.79 0.04 -27.71
N ASP A 42 3.04 -1.06 -26.99
CA ASP A 42 3.95 -1.07 -25.85
C ASP A 42 4.64 -2.41 -25.69
N TYR A 43 5.73 -2.40 -24.91
CA TYR A 43 6.45 -3.59 -24.48
C TYR A 43 6.71 -3.53 -22.98
N TYR A 44 6.50 -4.65 -22.29
CA TYR A 44 6.71 -4.80 -20.86
C TYR A 44 7.23 -6.21 -20.55
N THR A 45 7.89 -6.38 -19.41
CA THR A 45 8.46 -7.67 -19.00
C THR A 45 7.51 -8.43 -18.08
N GLU A 46 7.25 -7.90 -16.88
CA GLU A 46 6.43 -8.56 -15.86
C GLU A 46 5.02 -7.96 -15.80
N GLU A 47 4.95 -6.64 -15.64
CA GLU A 47 3.69 -5.93 -15.49
C GLU A 47 3.55 -4.78 -16.49
N ARG A 48 2.33 -4.65 -17.03
CA ARG A 48 1.97 -3.60 -17.98
C ARG A 48 1.55 -2.32 -17.24
N ARG A 49 2.54 -1.61 -16.67
CA ARG A 49 2.32 -0.38 -15.89
C ARG A 49 2.57 0.89 -16.70
N TYR A 50 1.74 1.90 -16.48
CA TYR A 50 1.91 3.26 -16.97
C TYR A 50 1.84 4.23 -15.81
N TRP A 51 2.65 5.29 -15.87
CA TRP A 51 2.55 6.39 -14.92
C TRP A 51 1.36 7.26 -15.28
N VAL A 52 0.61 7.64 -14.25
CA VAL A 52 -0.51 8.59 -14.30
C VAL A 52 -0.30 9.54 -13.12
N GLU A 53 -0.43 10.83 -13.36
CA GLU A 53 -0.34 11.83 -12.29
C GLU A 53 -1.55 11.69 -11.36
N LEU A 54 -1.39 11.98 -10.07
CA LEU A 54 -2.47 11.81 -9.11
C LEU A 54 -3.67 12.71 -9.44
N GLU A 55 -3.42 13.90 -10.00
CA GLU A 55 -4.46 14.85 -10.42
C GLU A 55 -5.29 14.36 -11.60
N ASP A 56 -4.76 13.42 -12.39
CA ASP A 56 -5.48 12.78 -13.50
C ASP A 56 -6.38 11.62 -13.01
N ILE A 57 -6.26 11.22 -11.74
CA ILE A 57 -7.08 10.18 -11.12
C ILE A 57 -8.36 10.80 -10.58
N SER A 58 -9.50 10.14 -10.85
CA SER A 58 -10.79 10.56 -10.28
C SER A 58 -10.69 10.68 -8.74
N PRO A 59 -11.11 11.80 -8.15
CA PRO A 59 -11.07 11.96 -6.69
C PRO A 59 -11.91 10.88 -5.98
N TYR A 60 -13.00 10.42 -6.61
CA TYR A 60 -13.81 9.32 -6.08
C TYR A 60 -13.06 7.98 -6.01
N LEU A 61 -12.10 7.74 -6.92
CA LEU A 61 -11.29 6.54 -6.88
C LEU A 61 -10.26 6.62 -5.76
N VAL A 62 -9.67 7.79 -5.55
CA VAL A 62 -8.76 8.05 -4.42
C VAL A 62 -9.51 7.85 -3.10
N ASP A 63 -10.67 8.49 -2.95
CA ASP A 63 -11.51 8.37 -1.75
C ASP A 63 -11.95 6.92 -1.49
N ALA A 64 -12.38 6.19 -2.53
CA ALA A 64 -12.78 4.80 -2.41
C ALA A 64 -11.61 3.89 -1.98
N THR A 65 -10.43 4.10 -2.56
CA THR A 65 -9.22 3.34 -2.21
C THR A 65 -8.84 3.57 -0.76
N ILE A 66 -8.80 4.83 -0.33
CA ILE A 66 -8.53 5.18 1.08
C ILE A 66 -9.59 4.58 1.99
N ALA A 67 -10.89 4.69 1.66
CA ALA A 67 -11.95 4.18 2.52
C ALA A 67 -11.90 2.65 2.73
N VAL A 68 -11.49 1.90 1.69
CA VAL A 68 -11.43 0.43 1.72
C VAL A 68 -10.13 -0.07 2.34
N GLU A 69 -8.99 0.44 1.87
CA GLU A 69 -7.67 -0.09 2.24
C GLU A 69 -7.16 0.54 3.54
N ASP A 70 -7.37 1.85 3.74
CA ASP A 70 -6.71 2.59 4.80
C ASP A 70 -7.48 3.86 5.21
N LYS A 71 -8.63 3.68 5.84
CA LYS A 71 -9.59 4.78 6.12
C LYS A 71 -8.99 5.97 6.91
N GLU A 72 -7.91 5.72 7.67
CA GLU A 72 -7.23 6.68 8.53
C GLU A 72 -5.89 7.11 7.93
N PHE A 73 -5.68 6.89 6.62
CA PHE A 73 -4.40 7.11 5.94
C PHE A 73 -3.75 8.46 6.27
N TYR A 74 -4.53 9.55 6.21
CA TYR A 74 -4.04 10.89 6.48
C TYR A 74 -3.85 11.23 7.97
N SER A 75 -4.36 10.41 8.89
CA SER A 75 -4.27 10.65 10.33
C SER A 75 -3.08 9.93 10.98
N HIS A 76 -2.46 8.98 10.29
CA HIS A 76 -1.32 8.21 10.80
C HIS A 76 -0.05 8.32 9.93
N ASN A 77 1.08 7.91 10.52
CA ASN A 77 2.39 7.96 9.85
C ASN A 77 2.85 6.56 9.39
N GLY A 78 2.02 5.89 8.59
CA GLY A 78 2.29 4.59 7.97
C GLY A 78 1.93 3.35 8.81
N PHE A 79 1.51 3.51 10.07
CA PHE A 79 1.01 2.40 10.89
C PHE A 79 -0.26 2.84 11.62
N ASP A 80 -1.38 2.15 11.38
CA ASP A 80 -2.62 2.32 12.15
C ASP A 80 -2.65 1.35 13.34
N TYR A 81 -2.15 1.79 14.49
CA TYR A 81 -2.16 0.97 15.71
C TYR A 81 -3.57 0.62 16.19
N SER A 82 -4.55 1.49 15.94
CA SER A 82 -5.94 1.24 16.36
C SER A 82 -6.55 0.10 15.55
N ARG A 83 -6.27 0.06 14.24
CA ARG A 83 -6.68 -1.04 13.36
C ARG A 83 -5.97 -2.33 13.69
N ILE A 84 -4.66 -2.28 13.93
CA ILE A 84 -3.88 -3.46 14.31
C ILE A 84 -4.45 -4.12 15.57
N VAL A 85 -4.74 -3.34 16.61
CA VAL A 85 -5.35 -3.87 17.84
C VAL A 85 -6.76 -4.42 17.57
N SER A 86 -7.57 -3.72 16.77
CA SER A 86 -8.93 -4.15 16.44
C SER A 86 -8.96 -5.46 15.66
N ALA A 87 -8.11 -5.60 14.64
CA ALA A 87 -7.97 -6.81 13.82
C ALA A 87 -7.50 -8.00 14.67
N ILE A 88 -6.49 -7.81 15.54
CA ILE A 88 -6.04 -8.86 16.47
C ILE A 88 -7.19 -9.33 17.36
N ILE A 89 -7.98 -8.42 17.93
CA ILE A 89 -9.13 -8.78 18.77
C ILE A 89 -10.17 -9.55 17.96
N LYS A 90 -10.43 -9.13 16.70
CA LYS A 90 -11.39 -9.79 15.82
C LYS A 90 -10.94 -11.20 15.48
N ASP A 91 -9.70 -11.37 15.05
CA ASP A 91 -9.13 -12.66 14.65
C ASP A 91 -9.11 -13.67 15.82
N LEU A 92 -8.81 -13.20 17.03
CA LEU A 92 -8.87 -14.03 18.23
C LEU A 92 -10.30 -14.47 18.56
N LYS A 93 -11.29 -13.59 18.35
CA LYS A 93 -12.71 -13.93 18.58
C LYS A 93 -13.26 -14.89 17.52
N THR A 94 -12.84 -14.72 16.26
CA THR A 94 -13.31 -15.54 15.13
C THR A 94 -12.46 -16.79 14.91
N GLN A 95 -11.33 -16.92 15.64
CA GLN A 95 -10.32 -17.97 15.46
C GLN A 95 -9.89 -18.16 14.00
N SER A 96 -9.89 -17.06 13.24
CA SER A 96 -9.61 -17.01 11.80
C SER A 96 -9.04 -15.64 11.45
N MET A 97 -8.29 -15.56 10.35
CA MET A 97 -7.80 -14.26 9.83
C MET A 97 -8.94 -13.56 9.11
N ALA A 98 -9.77 -12.83 9.86
CA ALA A 98 -11.01 -12.23 9.41
C ALA A 98 -10.84 -10.76 9.02
N GLU A 99 -9.82 -10.06 9.55
CA GLU A 99 -9.61 -8.64 9.29
C GLU A 99 -8.14 -8.29 9.01
N GLY A 100 -7.91 -7.47 7.98
CA GLY A 100 -6.60 -6.90 7.68
C GLY A 100 -6.31 -5.64 8.51
N ALA A 101 -5.03 -5.37 8.75
CA ALA A 101 -4.58 -4.17 9.47
C ALA A 101 -3.41 -3.43 8.78
N SER A 102 -3.11 -3.78 7.52
CA SER A 102 -2.06 -3.15 6.74
C SER A 102 -2.51 -1.78 6.24
N THR A 103 -1.59 -0.81 6.23
CA THR A 103 -1.78 0.53 5.67
C THR A 103 -1.29 0.61 4.23
N ILE A 104 -1.71 1.64 3.48
CA ILE A 104 -1.21 1.89 2.12
C ILE A 104 0.33 2.05 2.12
N THR A 105 0.89 2.71 3.12
CA THR A 105 2.35 2.86 3.25
C THR A 105 3.05 1.51 3.42
N GLN A 106 2.47 0.58 4.18
CA GLN A 106 3.04 -0.76 4.36
C GLN A 106 2.89 -1.64 3.13
N GLN A 107 1.82 -1.48 2.35
CA GLN A 107 1.62 -2.24 1.11
C GLN A 107 2.61 -1.81 0.01
N LEU A 108 3.05 -0.55 0.03
CA LEU A 108 4.05 -0.02 -0.90
C LEU A 108 5.49 -0.42 -0.52
N ALA A 109 5.77 -0.59 0.78
CA ALA A 109 7.10 -0.73 1.38
C ALA A 109 7.76 -2.11 1.22
#